data_AF-A0A7W7QCN7-F1
#
_entry.id   AF-A0A7W7QCN7-F1
#
_cell.length_a   1.000
_cell.length_b   1.000
_cell.length_c   1.000
_cell.angle_alpha   90.00
_cell.angle_beta   90.00
_cell.angle_gamma   90.00
#
_symmetry.space_group_name_H-M   'P 1'
#
loop_
_entity.id
_entity.type
_entity.pdbx_description
1 polymer ?
#
loop_
_entity_poly.entity_id
_entity_poly.type
_entity_poly.pdbx_seq_one_letter_code
_entity_poly.pdbx_strand_id
1 'polypeptide(L)'
;MNTLRKRRLRKRCLARLRDLPLPTPFDVHTLCARVAEQRGRPILLVPAPGLTGVCGLWIATDTTDLICYESDTTRPHQDHIILHELSHILCDHYPISQTGELDTHTLFPHLDPTMVRAVLGRAGYTTHEEREAETLASLIRQHATTRPDGTPQTRLHDALDDTLDDTLNNDHRNHDG
;
A
#
# COMPACT_ATOMS: atom_id res chain seq x y z
N MET A 1 -2.65 20.86 -6.75
CA MET A 1 -1.24 20.57 -6.41
C MET A 1 -0.29 20.88 -7.57
N ASN A 2 0.79 21.65 -7.36
CA ASN A 2 1.66 22.22 -8.41
C ASN A 2 2.47 21.16 -9.20
N THR A 3 2.53 21.27 -10.54
CA THR A 3 3.15 20.33 -11.50
C THR A 3 4.61 19.98 -11.18
N LEU A 4 5.37 20.92 -10.64
CA LEU A 4 6.77 20.70 -10.23
C LEU A 4 6.89 19.72 -9.06
N ARG A 5 5.94 19.74 -8.11
CA ARG A 5 5.91 18.80 -6.98
C ARG A 5 5.60 17.38 -7.45
N LYS A 6 4.63 17.22 -8.37
CA LYS A 6 4.32 15.93 -9.00
C LYS A 6 5.52 15.33 -9.73
N ARG A 7 6.27 16.14 -10.50
CA ARG A 7 7.50 15.71 -11.19
C ARG A 7 8.59 15.27 -10.23
N ARG A 8 8.81 16.00 -9.13
CA ARG A 8 9.80 15.65 -8.11
C ARG A 8 9.45 14.35 -7.38
N LEU A 9 8.17 14.16 -7.04
CA LEU A 9 7.67 12.92 -6.46
C LEU A 9 7.93 11.73 -7.38
N ARG A 10 7.47 11.81 -8.63
CA ARG A 10 7.68 10.74 -9.62
C ARG A 10 9.17 10.41 -9.80
N LYS A 11 10.05 11.42 -9.80
CA LYS A 11 11.51 11.20 -9.88
C LYS A 11 12.05 10.42 -8.68
N ARG A 12 11.56 10.68 -7.46
CA ARG A 12 11.94 9.92 -6.25
C ARG A 12 11.46 8.47 -6.33
N CYS A 13 10.21 8.24 -6.73
CA CYS A 13 9.68 6.88 -6.89
C CYS A 13 10.44 6.11 -7.98
N LEU A 14 10.76 6.74 -9.11
CA LEU A 14 11.61 6.14 -10.15
C LEU A 14 13.02 5.82 -9.66
N ALA A 15 13.59 6.63 -8.77
CA ALA A 15 14.88 6.34 -8.18
C ALA A 15 14.83 5.04 -7.36
N ARG A 16 13.82 4.88 -6.48
CA ARG A 16 13.61 3.65 -5.70
C ARG A 16 13.36 2.44 -6.59
N LEU A 17 12.50 2.59 -7.61
CA LEU A 17 12.17 1.50 -8.54
C LEU A 17 13.42 0.86 -9.18
N ARG A 18 14.45 1.65 -9.49
CA ARG A 18 15.67 1.14 -10.13
C ARG A 18 16.45 0.16 -9.26
N ASP A 19 16.36 0.29 -7.95
CA ASP A 19 17.12 -0.50 -6.99
C ASP A 19 16.30 -1.70 -6.47
N LEU A 20 15.03 -1.84 -6.90
CA LEU A 20 14.17 -2.94 -6.48
C LEU A 20 14.53 -4.25 -7.18
N PRO A 21 14.51 -5.38 -6.47
CA PRO A 21 14.84 -6.70 -7.01
C PRO A 21 13.67 -7.30 -7.82
N LEU A 22 13.19 -6.57 -8.83
CA LEU A 22 12.00 -6.94 -9.61
C LEU A 22 12.14 -8.34 -10.24
N PRO A 23 11.21 -9.28 -9.95
CA PRO A 23 11.22 -10.58 -10.58
C PRO A 23 10.84 -10.50 -12.07
N THR A 24 11.35 -11.44 -12.85
CA THR A 24 10.96 -11.65 -14.25
C THR A 24 10.74 -13.16 -14.46
N PRO A 25 9.54 -13.62 -14.81
CA PRO A 25 8.30 -12.84 -14.95
C PRO A 25 7.91 -12.15 -13.62
N PHE A 26 7.12 -11.09 -13.72
CA PHE A 26 6.72 -10.34 -12.53
C PHE A 26 5.72 -11.14 -11.69
N ASP A 27 5.97 -11.17 -10.38
CA ASP A 27 5.10 -11.76 -9.36
C ASP A 27 5.29 -10.96 -8.07
N VAL A 28 4.19 -10.47 -7.49
CA VAL A 28 4.24 -9.57 -6.33
C VAL A 28 4.73 -10.31 -5.07
N HIS A 29 4.39 -11.59 -4.92
CA HIS A 29 4.83 -12.42 -3.79
C HIS A 29 6.35 -12.59 -3.81
N THR A 30 6.90 -12.89 -5.00
CA THR A 30 8.34 -13.02 -5.22
C THR A 30 9.07 -11.69 -4.99
N LEU A 31 8.48 -10.57 -5.40
CA LEU A 31 9.03 -9.25 -5.08
C LEU A 31 9.11 -9.02 -3.56
N CYS A 32 8.03 -9.32 -2.83
CA CYS A 32 8.01 -9.19 -1.37
C CYS A 32 9.08 -10.04 -0.70
N ALA A 33 9.25 -11.30 -1.12
CA ALA A 33 10.28 -12.19 -0.61
C ALA A 33 11.70 -11.62 -0.83
N ARG A 34 12.00 -11.13 -2.03
CA ARG A 34 13.31 -10.54 -2.34
C ARG A 34 13.57 -9.24 -1.58
N VAL A 35 12.55 -8.40 -1.39
CA VAL A 35 12.67 -7.20 -0.56
C VAL A 35 12.90 -7.57 0.91
N ALA A 36 12.22 -8.60 1.41
CA ALA A 36 12.43 -9.10 2.77
C ALA A 36 13.86 -9.60 2.98
N GLU A 37 14.41 -10.35 2.02
CA GLU A 37 15.80 -10.81 2.02
C GLU A 37 16.79 -9.64 2.04
N GLN A 38 16.61 -8.65 1.16
CA GLN A 38 17.48 -7.46 1.10
C GLN A 38 17.47 -6.66 2.40
N ARG A 39 16.31 -6.57 3.07
CA ARG A 39 16.16 -5.85 4.34
C ARG A 39 16.63 -6.65 5.55
N GLY A 40 16.84 -7.97 5.41
CA GLY A 40 17.07 -8.87 6.53
C GLY A 40 15.87 -8.93 7.50
N ARG A 41 14.67 -8.60 7.03
CA ARG A 41 13.44 -8.51 7.83
C ARG A 41 12.28 -9.15 7.08
N PRO A 42 11.73 -10.27 7.57
CA PRO A 42 10.64 -10.98 6.92
C PRO A 42 9.43 -10.10 6.61
N ILE A 43 8.82 -10.33 5.44
CA ILE A 43 7.53 -9.77 5.03
C ILE A 43 6.56 -10.94 4.84
N LEU A 44 5.47 -10.96 5.60
CA LEU A 44 4.41 -11.98 5.48
C LEU A 44 3.16 -11.37 4.85
N LEU A 45 2.65 -12.01 3.81
CA LEU A 45 1.40 -11.62 3.17
C LEU A 45 0.25 -12.36 3.85
N VAL A 46 -0.72 -11.60 4.36
CA VAL A 46 -1.85 -12.13 5.15
C VAL A 46 -3.15 -11.80 4.40
N PRO A 47 -3.81 -12.78 3.76
CA PRO A 47 -5.14 -12.56 3.19
C PRO A 47 -6.13 -12.27 4.32
N ALA A 48 -6.89 -11.18 4.19
CA ALA A 48 -7.90 -10.76 5.16
C ALA A 48 -9.21 -10.42 4.42
N PRO A 49 -10.23 -11.30 4.46
CA PRO A 49 -11.50 -11.02 3.82
C PRO A 49 -12.31 -10.00 4.64
N GLY A 50 -12.98 -9.09 3.94
CA GLY A 50 -13.94 -8.17 4.57
C GLY A 50 -13.29 -7.07 5.37
N LEU A 51 -12.15 -6.54 4.91
CA LEU A 51 -11.55 -5.33 5.50
C LEU A 51 -12.52 -4.15 5.29
N THR A 52 -13.11 -3.67 6.39
CA THR A 52 -14.01 -2.51 6.35
C THR A 52 -13.23 -1.22 6.51
N GLY A 53 -13.29 -0.33 5.51
CA GLY A 53 -12.72 1.02 5.57
C GLY A 53 -11.31 1.18 4.98
N VAL A 54 -10.57 0.10 4.76
CA VAL A 54 -9.28 0.08 4.04
C VAL A 54 -9.18 -1.19 3.20
N CYS A 55 -8.42 -1.16 2.10
CA CYS A 55 -8.21 -2.35 1.26
C CYS A 55 -6.98 -3.17 1.68
N GLY A 56 -6.07 -2.57 2.44
CA GLY A 56 -4.84 -3.18 2.92
C GLY A 56 -4.34 -2.54 4.21
N LEU A 57 -3.35 -3.17 4.82
CA LEU A 57 -2.71 -2.69 6.03
C LEU A 57 -1.31 -3.27 6.19
N TRP A 58 -0.32 -2.41 6.43
CA TRP A 58 0.98 -2.82 6.93
C TRP A 58 1.05 -2.79 8.47
N ILE A 59 1.46 -3.91 9.05
CA ILE A 59 1.76 -4.08 10.47
C ILE A 59 3.26 -4.34 10.66
N ALA A 60 3.97 -3.38 11.24
CA ALA A 60 5.35 -3.56 11.65
C ALA A 60 5.42 -4.16 13.08
N THR A 61 5.96 -5.36 13.23
CA THR A 61 6.36 -5.93 14.53
C THR A 61 7.84 -5.67 14.81
N ASP A 62 8.37 -6.15 15.92
CA ASP A 62 9.81 -6.00 16.22
C ASP A 62 10.69 -6.74 15.20
N THR A 63 10.21 -7.87 14.67
CA THR A 63 11.01 -8.79 13.85
C THR A 63 10.44 -9.02 12.46
N THR A 64 9.22 -8.59 12.17
CA THR A 64 8.50 -8.98 10.94
C THR A 64 7.54 -7.88 10.51
N ASP A 65 7.38 -7.73 9.20
CA ASP A 65 6.34 -6.90 8.61
C ASP A 65 5.21 -7.80 8.10
N LEU A 66 3.97 -7.51 8.47
CA LEU A 66 2.79 -8.17 7.91
C LEU A 66 2.13 -7.20 6.93
N ILE A 67 1.85 -7.66 5.72
CA ILE A 67 1.00 -6.95 4.76
C ILE A 67 -0.31 -7.70 4.69
N CYS A 68 -1.35 -7.09 5.24
CA CYS A 68 -2.71 -7.58 5.17
C CYS A 68 -3.38 -7.00 3.92
N TYR A 69 -4.10 -7.82 3.18
CA TYR A 69 -4.76 -7.39 1.94
C TYR A 69 -6.14 -8.03 1.81
N GLU A 70 -7.08 -7.26 1.24
CA GLU A 70 -8.42 -7.75 0.95
C GLU A 70 -8.36 -8.95 -0.01
N SER A 71 -8.74 -10.13 0.46
CA SER A 71 -8.68 -11.36 -0.33
C SER A 71 -9.92 -11.60 -1.18
N ASP A 72 -11.05 -11.00 -0.84
CA ASP A 72 -12.32 -11.15 -1.57
C ASP A 72 -12.45 -10.13 -2.70
N THR A 73 -11.36 -9.97 -3.44
CA THR A 73 -11.29 -9.10 -4.63
C THR A 73 -10.46 -9.73 -5.75
N THR A 74 -10.39 -9.09 -6.91
CA THR A 74 -9.68 -9.64 -8.08
C THR A 74 -8.17 -9.71 -7.85
N ARG A 75 -7.49 -10.71 -8.42
CA ARG A 75 -6.01 -10.84 -8.31
C ARG A 75 -5.24 -9.55 -8.66
N PRO A 76 -5.53 -8.83 -9.76
CA PRO A 76 -4.83 -7.59 -10.05
C PRO A 76 -5.06 -6.50 -8.99
N HIS A 77 -6.21 -6.52 -8.31
CA HIS A 77 -6.48 -5.60 -7.22
C HIS A 77 -5.76 -6.02 -5.94
N GLN A 78 -5.73 -7.31 -5.61
CA GLN A 78 -4.90 -7.86 -4.52
C GLN A 78 -3.42 -7.49 -4.73
N ASP A 79 -2.87 -7.69 -5.93
CA ASP A 79 -1.50 -7.35 -6.26
C ASP A 79 -1.22 -5.85 -6.06
N HIS A 80 -2.18 -5.00 -6.42
CA HIS A 80 -2.06 -3.56 -6.26
C HIS A 80 -2.07 -3.14 -4.78
N ILE A 81 -2.99 -3.72 -3.98
CA ILE A 81 -3.02 -3.52 -2.53
C ILE A 81 -1.67 -3.91 -1.91
N ILE A 82 -1.14 -5.09 -2.24
CA ILE A 82 0.15 -5.55 -1.72
C ILE A 82 1.29 -4.60 -2.14
N LEU A 83 1.29 -4.13 -3.39
CA LEU A 83 2.29 -3.15 -3.86
C LEU A 83 2.19 -1.81 -3.16
N HIS A 84 0.97 -1.38 -2.82
CA HIS A 84 0.72 -0.15 -2.07
C HIS A 84 1.32 -0.26 -0.66
N GLU A 85 0.96 -1.32 0.09
CA GLU A 85 1.51 -1.56 1.43
C GLU A 85 3.04 -1.76 1.41
N LEU A 86 3.57 -2.49 0.43
CA LEU A 86 5.01 -2.62 0.23
C LEU A 86 5.68 -1.26 -0.04
N SER A 87 4.99 -0.35 -0.73
CA SER A 87 5.52 0.98 -1.01
C SER A 87 5.62 1.84 0.25
N HIS A 88 4.75 1.67 1.24
CA HIS A 88 4.93 2.28 2.57
C HIS A 88 6.20 1.75 3.25
N ILE A 89 6.45 0.44 3.20
CA ILE A 89 7.70 -0.16 3.73
C ILE A 89 8.93 0.44 3.04
N LEU A 90 8.93 0.49 1.70
CA LEU A 90 10.06 0.95 0.89
C LEU A 90 10.33 2.46 1.03
N CYS A 91 9.30 3.23 1.39
CA CYS A 91 9.43 4.66 1.61
C CYS A 91 9.61 5.03 3.09
N ASP A 92 9.63 4.04 3.98
CA ASP A 92 9.75 4.19 5.43
C ASP A 92 8.63 5.07 6.02
N HIS A 93 7.42 4.93 5.47
CA HIS A 93 6.23 5.64 5.94
C HIS A 93 5.69 4.92 7.18
N TYR A 94 6.13 5.32 8.37
CA TYR A 94 5.52 4.79 9.59
C TYR A 94 4.16 5.44 9.81
N PRO A 95 3.09 4.64 10.01
CA PRO A 95 1.78 5.19 10.28
C PRO A 95 1.82 6.04 11.56
N ILE A 96 1.31 7.28 11.50
CA ILE A 96 1.22 8.16 12.66
C ILE A 96 0.17 7.58 13.60
N SER A 97 0.52 7.37 14.87
CA SER A 97 -0.41 6.82 15.87
C SER A 97 -1.67 7.69 15.98
N GLN A 98 -2.78 7.22 15.44
CA GLN A 98 -4.12 7.77 15.61
C GLN A 98 -5.03 6.64 16.08
N THR A 99 -5.35 6.68 17.38
CA THR A 99 -6.20 5.71 18.06
C THR A 99 -7.58 5.66 17.43
N GLY A 100 -7.79 4.73 16.49
CA GLY A 100 -9.08 4.36 15.94
C GLY A 100 -9.46 2.95 16.38
N GLU A 101 -10.70 2.77 16.83
CA GLU A 101 -11.26 1.50 17.28
C GLU A 101 -11.64 0.63 16.06
N LEU A 102 -10.66 -0.05 15.45
CA LEU A 102 -10.95 -1.19 14.58
C LEU A 102 -11.14 -2.43 15.47
N ASP A 103 -12.12 -3.28 15.17
CA ASP A 103 -12.34 -4.53 15.91
C ASP A 103 -11.28 -5.57 15.58
N THR A 104 -10.16 -5.42 16.29
CA THR A 104 -8.91 -6.16 16.18
C THR A 104 -9.06 -7.68 16.30
N HIS A 105 -10.06 -8.13 17.06
CA HIS A 105 -10.24 -9.54 17.42
C HIS A 105 -10.88 -10.35 16.28
N THR A 106 -11.58 -9.66 15.39
CA THR A 106 -12.27 -10.24 14.24
C THR A 106 -11.34 -10.39 13.04
N LEU A 107 -10.42 -9.44 12.85
CA LEU A 107 -9.43 -9.45 11.75
C LEU A 107 -8.19 -10.30 12.07
N PHE A 108 -7.77 -10.35 13.35
CA PHE A 108 -6.57 -11.05 13.77
C PHE A 108 -6.82 -11.93 15.01
N PRO A 109 -7.64 -12.98 14.90
CA PRO A 109 -8.04 -13.81 16.04
C PRO A 109 -6.87 -14.56 16.72
N HIS A 110 -5.72 -14.63 16.06
CA HIS A 110 -4.50 -15.29 16.55
C HIS A 110 -3.38 -14.32 16.96
N LEU A 111 -3.58 -13.01 16.80
CA LEU A 111 -2.62 -12.00 17.28
C LEU A 111 -3.07 -11.45 18.62
N ASP A 112 -2.11 -11.13 19.48
CA ASP A 112 -2.38 -10.52 20.78
C ASP A 112 -3.18 -9.22 20.59
N PRO A 113 -4.41 -9.10 21.15
CA PRO A 113 -5.27 -7.93 20.95
C PRO A 113 -4.63 -6.60 21.36
N THR A 114 -3.63 -6.61 22.24
CA THR A 114 -2.89 -5.41 22.66
C THR A 114 -1.87 -5.00 21.61
N MET A 115 -1.23 -5.95 20.92
CA MET A 115 -0.41 -5.66 19.74
C MET A 115 -1.27 -5.13 18.59
N VAL A 116 -2.44 -5.73 18.36
CA VAL A 116 -3.31 -5.33 17.26
C VAL A 116 -3.92 -3.95 17.49
N ARG A 117 -4.36 -3.61 18.71
CA ARG A 117 -4.85 -2.23 19.03
C ARG A 117 -3.76 -1.18 18.89
N ALA A 118 -2.52 -1.50 19.26
CA ALA A 118 -1.38 -0.59 19.12
C ALA A 118 -0.99 -0.35 17.65
N VAL A 119 -1.36 -1.25 16.74
CA VAL A 119 -1.05 -1.24 15.31
C VAL A 119 -2.19 -0.64 14.49
N LEU A 120 -3.45 -1.01 14.76
CA LEU A 120 -4.64 -0.52 14.06
C LEU A 120 -5.01 0.90 14.49
N GLY A 121 -4.67 1.30 15.71
CA GLY A 121 -4.68 2.70 16.16
C GLY A 121 -3.57 3.56 15.55
N ARG A 122 -3.08 3.24 14.35
CA ARG A 122 -2.07 4.02 13.62
C ARG A 122 -2.45 4.34 12.17
N ALA A 123 -3.67 4.05 11.72
CA ALA A 123 -4.07 4.11 10.31
C ALA A 123 -4.21 5.53 9.70
N GLY A 124 -3.36 6.48 10.09
CA GLY A 124 -3.26 7.79 9.44
C GLY A 124 -1.90 7.97 8.77
N TYR A 125 -1.85 7.82 7.46
CA TYR A 125 -0.76 8.34 6.64
C TYR A 125 -1.09 9.77 6.22
N THR A 126 -0.07 10.59 6.03
CA THR A 126 -0.27 11.92 5.45
C THR A 126 -0.65 11.77 3.97
N THR A 127 -1.41 12.73 3.43
CA THR A 127 -1.74 12.78 1.99
C THR A 127 -0.50 12.71 1.09
N HIS A 128 0.67 13.13 1.59
CA HIS A 128 1.93 13.02 0.86
C HIS A 128 2.46 11.58 0.83
N GLU A 129 2.44 10.89 1.98
CA GLU A 129 2.87 9.49 2.10
C GLU A 129 1.98 8.56 1.27
N GLU A 130 0.66 8.74 1.36
CA GLU A 130 -0.34 8.05 0.54
C GLU A 130 -0.04 8.20 -0.95
N ARG A 131 0.16 9.44 -1.39
CA ARG A 131 0.43 9.73 -2.80
C ARG A 131 1.78 9.16 -3.26
N GLU A 132 2.76 9.12 -2.37
CA GLU A 132 4.07 8.56 -2.67
C GLU A 132 4.03 7.04 -2.77
N ALA A 133 3.32 6.37 -1.86
CA ALA A 133 3.09 4.94 -1.89
C ALA A 133 2.33 4.55 -3.17
N GLU A 134 1.23 5.23 -3.46
CA GLU A 134 0.43 5.00 -4.66
C GLU A 134 1.22 5.20 -5.95
N THR A 135 2.00 6.30 -6.02
CA THR A 135 2.85 6.57 -7.19
C THR A 135 3.89 5.46 -7.41
N LEU A 136 4.48 4.93 -6.34
CA LEU A 136 5.48 3.85 -6.45
C LEU A 136 4.83 2.53 -6.84
N ALA A 137 3.70 2.16 -6.22
CA ALA A 137 2.95 0.94 -6.55
C ALA A 137 2.53 0.92 -8.03
N SER A 138 1.97 2.03 -8.51
CA SER A 138 1.60 2.21 -9.92
C SER A 138 2.80 2.12 -10.86
N LEU A 139 3.97 2.69 -10.49
CA LEU A 139 5.19 2.59 -11.28
C LEU A 139 5.75 1.17 -11.37
N ILE A 140 5.71 0.40 -10.27
CA ILE A 140 6.14 -1.01 -10.26
C ILE A 140 5.26 -1.82 -11.21
N ARG A 141 3.94 -1.66 -11.12
CA ARG A 141 2.98 -2.36 -11.99
C ARG A 141 3.13 -1.98 -13.47
N GLN A 142 3.38 -0.71 -13.78
CA GLN A 142 3.68 -0.26 -15.14
C GLN A 142 4.96 -0.89 -15.68
N HIS A 143 6.01 -1.00 -14.84
CA HIS A 143 7.25 -1.64 -15.24
C HIS A 143 7.06 -3.13 -15.54
N ALA A 144 6.29 -3.82 -14.69
CA ALA A 144 5.93 -5.23 -14.87
C ALA A 144 5.17 -5.50 -16.18
N THR A 145 4.20 -4.64 -16.51
CA THR A 145 3.36 -4.77 -17.72
C THR A 145 4.07 -4.37 -19.02
N THR A 146 5.08 -3.51 -18.94
CA THR A 146 5.86 -3.05 -20.11
C THR A 146 6.94 -4.07 -20.52
N ARG A 147 7.19 -5.12 -19.72
CA ARG A 147 8.28 -6.09 -19.96
C ARG A 147 7.88 -7.57 -20.12
N PRO A 148 6.97 -7.94 -21.04
CA PRO A 148 7.04 -9.24 -21.71
C PRO A 148 7.31 -9.04 -23.20
N ASP A 149 7.87 -10.03 -23.88
CA ASP A 149 8.04 -10.04 -25.33
C ASP A 149 6.78 -9.51 -26.06
N GLY A 150 6.87 -8.27 -26.56
CA GLY A 150 6.17 -7.78 -27.74
C GLY A 150 4.63 -7.81 -27.83
N THR A 151 3.84 -7.88 -26.76
CA THR A 151 2.36 -7.69 -26.89
C THR A 151 1.73 -6.82 -25.80
N PRO A 152 1.04 -5.70 -26.14
CA PRO A 152 0.37 -4.85 -25.16
C PRO A 152 -0.99 -5.43 -24.74
N GLN A 153 -1.19 -5.63 -23.44
CA GLN A 153 -2.52 -5.88 -22.88
C GLN A 153 -3.23 -4.55 -22.57
N THR A 154 -4.45 -4.45 -23.08
CA THR A 154 -5.35 -3.32 -23.22
C THR A 154 -5.46 -2.41 -21.98
N ARG A 155 -5.38 -1.09 -22.24
CA ARG A 155 -5.57 0.01 -21.28
C ARG A 155 -6.99 0.00 -20.70
N LEU A 156 -7.09 -0.21 -19.39
CA LEU A 156 -8.23 0.24 -18.60
C LEU A 156 -7.76 0.48 -17.15
N HIS A 157 -7.21 1.65 -16.84
CA HIS A 157 -6.87 2.03 -15.46
C HIS A 157 -6.82 3.55 -15.20
N ASP A 158 -7.49 4.37 -16.01
CA ASP A 158 -7.57 5.82 -15.78
C ASP A 158 -8.78 6.24 -14.91
N ALA A 159 -9.47 5.29 -14.26
CA ALA A 159 -10.74 5.55 -13.54
C ALA A 159 -10.70 5.33 -12.02
N LEU A 160 -9.53 5.04 -11.42
CA LEU A 160 -9.41 4.87 -9.96
C LEU A 160 -8.71 6.06 -9.27
N ASP A 161 -8.19 7.02 -10.03
CA ASP A 161 -7.46 8.18 -9.50
C ASP A 161 -8.38 9.31 -8.98
N ASP A 162 -9.69 9.28 -9.31
CA ASP A 162 -10.61 10.40 -9.07
C ASP A 162 -11.55 10.21 -7.87
N THR A 163 -11.66 9.00 -7.30
CA THR A 163 -12.61 8.69 -6.21
C THR A 163 -12.03 8.82 -4.80
N LEU A 164 -10.74 9.11 -4.64
CA LEU A 164 -10.11 9.32 -3.34
C LEU A 164 -9.94 10.80 -2.96
N ASP A 165 -10.11 11.75 -3.89
CA ASP A 165 -10.03 13.19 -3.60
C ASP A 165 -11.37 13.74 -3.02
N ASP A 166 -12.51 13.10 -3.30
CA ASP A 166 -13.84 13.62 -2.89
C ASP A 166 -14.24 13.27 -1.45
N THR A 167 -13.72 12.19 -0.86
CA THR A 167 -14.08 11.77 0.51
C THR A 167 -13.32 12.51 1.61
N LEU A 168 -12.22 13.21 1.28
CA LEU A 168 -11.42 13.96 2.27
C LEU A 168 -11.81 15.44 2.41
N ASN A 169 -12.74 15.95 1.60
CA ASN A 169 -13.06 17.38 1.57
C ASN A 169 -14.45 17.75 2.13
N ASN A 170 -15.25 16.79 2.61
CA ASN A 170 -16.63 17.06 3.03
C ASN A 170 -16.88 17.19 4.55
N ASP A 171 -15.88 16.95 5.40
CA ASP A 171 -16.06 16.96 6.87
C ASP A 171 -15.74 18.31 7.57
N HIS A 172 -15.76 19.44 6.86
CA HIS A 172 -15.42 20.75 7.45
C HIS A 172 -16.46 21.86 7.30
N ARG A 173 -17.73 21.53 7.07
CA ARG A 173 -18.82 22.50 7.25
C ARG A 173 -20.02 21.82 7.88
N ASN A 174 -20.13 21.92 9.22
CA ASN A 174 -21.39 22.14 9.95
C ASN A 174 -21.17 22.04 11.47
N HIS A 175 -20.56 23.06 12.06
CA HIS A 175 -20.87 23.47 13.44
C HIS A 175 -20.42 24.91 13.66
N ASP A 176 -21.33 25.85 13.37
CA ASP A 176 -21.61 27.01 14.22
C ASP A 176 -22.67 27.89 13.53
N GLY A 177 -23.79 28.09 14.23
CA GLY A 177 -24.94 28.87 13.81
C GLY A 177 -26.22 28.38 14.50
#